data_AF-A0AA45WJZ9-F1
#
_entry.id   AF-A0AA45WJZ9-F1
#
_cell.length_a   1.000
_cell.length_b   1.000
_cell.length_c   1.000
_cell.angle_alpha   90.00
_cell.angle_beta   90.00
_cell.angle_gamma   90.00
#
_symmetry.space_group_name_H-M   'P 1'
#
loop_
_entity.id
_entity.type
_entity.pdbx_description
1 polymer ?
#
loop_
_entity_poly.entity_id
_entity_poly.type
_entity_poly.pdbx_seq_one_letter_code
_entity_poly.pdbx_strand_id
1 'polypeptide(L)' 'MNTTTTPAKISYYRLLQASYRRAEQLLREISEHPHRYHPAKKQETADYLTQLRKEMGKFHIDQS' A
#
# COMPACT_ATOMS: atom_id res chain seq x y z
N MET A 1 -12.69 -10.30 -25.12
CA MET A 1 -12.69 -8.82 -25.07
C MET A 1 -11.40 -8.39 -24.41
N ASN A 2 -10.49 -7.72 -25.13
CA ASN A 2 -9.18 -7.34 -24.59
C ASN A 2 -9.37 -6.11 -23.69
N THR A 3 -9.31 -6.29 -22.37
CA THR A 3 -9.27 -5.18 -21.41
C THR A 3 -7.93 -4.47 -21.55
N THR A 4 -7.87 -3.43 -22.36
CA THR A 4 -6.71 -2.54 -22.46
C THR A 4 -6.53 -1.84 -21.12
N THR A 5 -5.67 -2.39 -20.26
CA THR A 5 -5.23 -1.72 -19.03
C THR A 5 -4.56 -0.42 -19.44
N THR A 6 -5.22 0.71 -19.17
CA THR A 6 -4.67 2.01 -19.58
C THR A 6 -3.31 2.24 -18.90
N PRO A 7 -2.32 2.84 -19.59
CA PRO A 7 -1.02 3.13 -18.99
C PRO A 7 -1.11 3.87 -17.65
N ALA A 8 -2.13 4.73 -17.48
CA ALA A 8 -2.44 5.41 -16.22
C ALA A 8 -2.78 4.44 -15.08
N LYS A 9 -3.59 3.39 -15.33
CA LYS A 9 -3.92 2.37 -14.33
C LYS A 9 -2.68 1.60 -13.88
N ILE A 10 -1.77 1.27 -14.81
CA ILE A 10 -0.50 0.58 -14.50
C ILE A 10 0.39 1.48 -13.63
N SER A 11 0.59 2.73 -14.02
CA SER A 11 1.40 3.69 -13.27
C SER A 11 0.84 3.93 -11.86
N TYR A 12 -0.48 4.05 -11.74
CA TYR A 12 -1.14 4.21 -10.45
C TYR A 12 -0.98 2.95 -9.57
N TYR A 13 -1.14 1.76 -10.13
CA TYR A 13 -0.89 0.52 -9.39
C TYR A 13 0.57 0.41 -8.89
N ARG A 14 1.54 0.78 -9.72
CA ARG A 14 2.96 0.82 -9.31
C ARG A 14 3.19 1.82 -8.17
N LEU A 15 2.53 2.97 -8.21
CA LEU A 15 2.57 3.93 -7.11
C LEU A 15 2.00 3.33 -5.81
N LEU A 16 0.85 2.66 -5.88
CA LEU A 16 0.26 1.96 -4.73
C LEU A 16 1.22 0.91 -4.15
N GLN A 17 1.90 0.13 -5.01
CA GLN A 17 2.89 -0.85 -4.57
C GLN A 17 4.10 -0.20 -3.88
N ALA A 18 4.61 0.92 -4.41
CA ALA A 18 5.71 1.65 -3.80
C ALA A 18 5.31 2.23 -2.43
N SER A 19 4.12 2.84 -2.35
CA SER A 19 3.55 3.34 -1.10
C SER A 19 3.37 2.22 -0.06
N TYR A 20 2.91 1.05 -0.50
CA TYR A 20 2.70 -0.11 0.38
C TYR A 20 4.01 -0.61 0.97
N ARG A 21 5.05 -0.80 0.14
CA ARG A 21 6.39 -1.20 0.62
C ARG A 21 6.96 -0.20 1.61
N ARG A 22 6.78 1.09 1.37
CA ARG A 22 7.25 2.14 2.29
C ARG A 22 6.51 2.10 3.63
N ALA A 23 5.20 1.91 3.61
CA ALA A 23 4.39 1.79 4.82
C ALA A 23 4.72 0.52 5.63
N GLU A 24 5.03 -0.61 4.97
CA GLU A 24 5.51 -1.81 5.66
C GLU A 24 6.86 -1.59 6.35
N GLN A 25 7.79 -0.91 5.65
CA GLN A 25 9.08 -0.56 6.25
C GLN A 25 8.89 0.36 7.47
N LEU A 26 8.01 1.36 7.37
CA LEU A 26 7.71 2.26 8.48
C LEU A 26 7.07 1.51 9.66
N LEU A 27 6.15 0.58 9.41
CA LEU A 27 5.53 -0.21 10.48
C LEU A 27 6.57 -1.09 11.21
N ARG A 28 7.53 -1.65 10.46
CA ARG A 28 8.67 -2.37 11.03
C ARG A 28 9.54 -1.43 11.87
N GLU A 29 9.90 -0.27 11.35
CA GLU A 29 10.73 0.72 12.06
C GLU A 29 10.06 1.20 13.36
N ILE A 30 8.74 1.44 13.34
CA ILE A 30 7.96 1.79 14.54
C ILE A 30 7.98 0.64 15.56
N SER A 31 7.95 -0.61 15.10
CA SER A 31 7.95 -1.78 15.99
C SER A 31 9.34 -2.03 16.60
N GLU A 32 10.41 -1.77 15.85
CA GLU A 32 11.80 -1.89 16.31
C GLU A 32 12.21 -0.71 17.22
N HIS A 33 11.67 0.49 16.96
CA HIS A 33 12.04 1.72 17.65
C HIS A 33 10.81 2.54 18.10
N PRO A 34 9.93 2.01 18.96
CA PRO A 34 8.66 2.65 19.29
C PRO A 34 8.81 4.03 19.97
N HIS A 35 9.92 4.27 20.66
CA HIS A 35 10.21 5.54 21.34
C HIS A 35 10.52 6.71 20.38
N ARG A 36 10.82 6.44 19.10
CA ARG A 36 11.10 7.48 18.09
C ARG A 36 9.83 8.03 17.45
N TYR A 37 8.68 7.41 17.70
CA TYR A 37 7.42 7.73 17.05
C TYR A 37 6.33 8.03 18.07
N HIS A 38 5.36 8.81 17.62
CA HIS A 38 4.13 8.97 18.38
C HIS A 38 3.39 7.61 18.47
N PRO A 39 2.80 7.23 19.61
CA PRO A 39 2.12 5.94 19.77
C PRO A 39 1.02 5.67 18.73
N ALA A 40 0.30 6.71 18.31
CA ALA A 40 -0.74 6.61 17.28
C ALA A 40 -0.18 6.21 15.89
N LYS A 41 1.11 6.47 15.63
CA LYS A 41 1.73 6.25 14.32
C LYS A 41 1.65 4.79 13.88
N LYS A 42 1.73 3.86 14.84
CA LYS A 42 1.61 2.43 14.56
C LYS A 42 0.24 2.08 13.98
N GLN A 43 -0.83 2.56 14.63
CA GLN A 43 -2.20 2.32 14.19
C GLN A 43 -2.48 3.02 12.85
N GLU A 44 -2.10 4.30 12.71
CA GLU A 44 -2.24 5.04 11.45
C GLU A 44 -1.55 4.32 10.27
N THR A 45 -0.35 3.77 10.50
CA THR A 45 0.40 3.08 9.46
C THR A 45 -0.26 1.74 9.10
N ALA A 46 -0.81 1.02 10.08
CA ALA A 46 -1.56 -0.21 9.83
C ALA A 46 -2.88 0.04 9.08
N ASP A 47 -3.60 1.11 9.42
CA ASP A 47 -4.82 1.53 8.73
C ASP A 47 -4.51 1.93 7.28
N TYR A 48 -3.41 2.67 7.08
CA TYR A 48 -2.96 3.04 5.74
C TYR A 48 -2.58 1.82 4.89
N LEU A 49 -1.90 0.83 5.47
CA LEU A 49 -1.60 -0.44 4.78
C LEU A 49 -2.88 -1.18 4.36
N THR A 50 -3.88 -1.20 5.23
CA THR A 50 -5.19 -1.81 4.95
C THR A 50 -5.87 -1.10 3.77
N GLN A 51 -5.85 0.23 3.78
CA GLN A 51 -6.39 1.05 2.70
C GLN A 51 -5.64 0.79 1.38
N LEU A 52 -4.31 0.72 1.39
CA LEU A 52 -3.51 0.41 0.20
C LEU A 52 -3.82 -0.97 -0.36
N ARG A 53 -3.98 -1.99 0.49
CA ARG A 53 -4.41 -3.35 0.05
C ARG A 53 -5.79 -3.31 -0.60
N LYS A 54 -6.74 -2.59 -0.01
CA LYS A 54 -8.08 -2.41 -0.59
C LYS A 54 -8.02 -1.73 -1.95
N GLU A 55 -7.27 -0.64 -2.08
CA GLU A 55 -7.10 0.06 -3.35
C GLU A 55 -6.42 -0.83 -4.40
N MET A 56 -5.34 -1.55 -4.03
CA MET A 56 -4.69 -2.50 -4.94
C MET A 56 -5.62 -3.65 -5.36
N GLY A 57 -6.50 -4.12 -4.48
CA GLY A 57 -7.49 -5.15 -4.79
C GLY A 57 -8.55 -4.72 -5.81
N LYS A 58 -8.79 -3.41 -5.97
CA LYS A 58 -9.65 -2.88 -7.05
C LYS A 58 -9.03 -3.07 -8.44
N PHE A 59 -7.72 -3.24 -8.51
CA PHE A 59 -7.00 -3.58 -9.72
C PHE A 59 -6.98 -5.09 -9.92
N HIS A 60 -8.12 -5.76 -9.68
CA HIS A 60 -8.34 -7.15 -10.04
C HIS A 60 -7.77 -7.35 -11.43
N ILE A 61 -6.62 -8.01 -11.48
CA ILE A 61 -6.09 -8.55 -12.70
C ILE A 61 -7.12 -9.61 -13.03
N ASP A 62 -7.89 -9.34 -14.09
CA ASP A 62 -8.54 -10.34 -14.91
C ASP A 62 -7.43 -11.29 -15.39
N GLN A 63 -7.00 -12.19 -14.50
CA GLN A 63 -6.03 -13.24 -14.75
C GLN A 63 -6.79 -14.55 -14.57
N SER A 64 -7.57 -14.85 -15.63
CA SER A 64 -8.12 -16.16 -15.98
C SER A 64 -9.30 -16.69 -15.17
#